data_AF-A0A142X471-F1
#
_entry.id   AF-A0A142X471-F1
#
_cell.length_a   1.000
_cell.length_b   1.000
_cell.length_c   1.000
_cell.angle_alpha   90.00
_cell.angle_beta   90.00
_cell.angle_gamma   90.00
#
_symmetry.space_group_name_H-M   'P 1'
#
loop_
_entity.id
_entity.type
_entity.pdbx_description
1 polymer ?
#
loop_
_entity_poly.entity_id
_entity_poly.type
_entity_poly.pdbx_seq_one_letter_code
_entity_poly.pdbx_strand_id
1 'polypeptide(L)'
;MGKKQPASPGKILATELLAALRQNKESGSNPAPFRQMAEAARPGVSESELREAIQLAPLKNQLILAFDQDLDSLAVLKEDAARLAGDDRLLQVLLQRLCSQNFPLVTIEQCRALLPKSLQTAFGKAWTERMKADRLPGFVRKVSTGPKKTAALLDVRFHAPWETLSRDLVQALRRLREQGSYPVLFSKVQEQTNSPDNPADLVKQARDSEPCRSQLTVLRAGPDDLVCLTEDRARLLGGDLLFEQLLQESTSPAVPTITLKKLSGRLAKNDQTLFLELWGERLAKAELPPFLRLKPGKIAAKPELRELHFTRYPLPSETAAQALLDGLRRRRQQENGYPISIDELLNEALPDAPASLRKQAAESDLYRKAVQEIGAGSDRSAFLIEDTAQVAPRLIAPTLAGLVTAQDQAIPLDKLSRAKAIPSALREAFVAALHKAVETGTLPTGLGTLQIAKKWMLFRLSDVRREEAPAVLDSKTPASSEPSPPASATPRESLGSSPSSSAGGSFAGDFERAFGEIDNETGRRNFVKLLDLRTALSQYGRSEFDEGVRRLRVERKFTLETSEGLHGAASDEERQAAIVEAGSRYLYCSRIR
;
A
#
# COMPACT_ATOMS: atom_id res chain seq x y z
N MET A 1 -12.89 69.56 66.27
CA MET A 1 -13.46 69.58 64.90
C MET A 1 -12.35 69.27 63.91
N GLY A 2 -12.28 68.04 63.39
CA GLY A 2 -11.27 67.68 62.39
C GLY A 2 -11.59 68.36 61.05
N LYS A 3 -10.69 69.21 60.55
CA LYS A 3 -10.80 69.78 59.20
C LYS A 3 -10.84 68.62 58.20
N LYS A 4 -11.98 68.37 57.56
CA LYS A 4 -12.07 67.43 56.43
C LYS A 4 -11.14 67.94 55.33
N GLN A 5 -10.09 67.19 55.07
CA GLN A 5 -9.17 67.45 53.97
C GLN A 5 -9.97 67.43 52.65
N PRO A 6 -9.79 68.41 51.74
CA PRO A 6 -10.52 68.43 50.47
C PRO A 6 -10.24 67.14 49.70
N ALA A 7 -11.29 66.61 49.04
CA ALA A 7 -11.15 65.42 48.21
C ALA A 7 -10.11 65.68 47.12
N SER A 8 -9.21 64.73 46.88
CA SER A 8 -8.25 64.84 45.78
C SER A 8 -8.98 64.92 44.43
N PRO A 9 -8.44 65.63 43.42
CA PRO A 9 -9.05 65.76 42.10
C PRO A 9 -9.46 64.40 41.50
N GLY A 10 -8.62 63.36 41.66
CA GLY A 10 -8.93 62.01 41.22
C GLY A 10 -10.16 61.40 41.91
N LYS A 11 -10.40 61.67 43.21
CA LYS A 11 -11.60 61.18 43.92
C LYS A 11 -12.88 61.83 43.41
N ILE A 12 -12.81 63.11 43.04
CA ILE A 12 -13.94 63.83 42.45
C ILE A 12 -14.25 63.21 41.07
N LEU A 13 -13.23 63.06 40.22
CA LEU A 13 -13.37 62.43 38.90
C LEU A 13 -13.92 60.99 38.99
N ALA A 14 -13.41 60.17 39.91
CA ALA A 14 -13.91 58.81 40.14
C ALA A 14 -15.41 58.79 40.53
N THR A 15 -15.89 59.81 41.25
CA THR A 15 -17.30 59.94 41.64
C THR A 15 -18.16 60.38 40.45
N GLU A 16 -17.67 61.31 39.63
CA GLU A 16 -18.35 61.76 38.41
C GLU A 16 -18.46 60.64 37.38
N LEU A 17 -17.40 59.84 37.18
CA LEU A 17 -17.41 58.68 36.30
C LEU A 17 -18.43 57.63 36.75
N LEU A 18 -18.58 57.40 38.06
CA LEU A 18 -19.63 56.51 38.58
C LEU A 18 -21.04 57.05 38.34
N ALA A 19 -21.23 58.37 38.47
CA ALA A 19 -22.52 59.00 38.17
C ALA A 19 -22.86 58.86 36.68
N ALA A 20 -21.88 59.09 35.79
CA ALA A 20 -22.04 58.91 34.34
C ALA A 20 -22.34 57.45 33.96
N LEU A 21 -21.69 56.46 34.60
CA LEU A 21 -22.01 55.05 34.42
C LEU A 21 -23.47 54.72 34.76
N ARG A 22 -23.98 55.27 35.87
CA ARG A 22 -25.38 55.06 36.31
C ARG A 22 -26.36 55.73 35.35
N GLN A 23 -26.07 56.95 34.92
CA GLN A 23 -26.87 57.66 33.92
C GLN A 23 -26.90 56.91 32.57
N ASN A 24 -25.77 56.33 32.14
CA ASN A 24 -25.70 55.49 30.94
C ASN A 24 -26.48 54.18 31.09
N LYS A 25 -26.52 53.60 32.29
CA LYS A 25 -27.37 52.45 32.59
C LYS A 25 -28.85 52.80 32.46
N GLU A 26 -29.28 53.91 33.05
CA GLU A 26 -30.68 54.38 33.01
C GLU A 26 -31.15 54.74 31.59
N SER A 27 -30.28 55.34 30.78
CA SER A 27 -30.57 55.65 29.37
C SER A 27 -30.51 54.45 28.43
N GLY A 28 -30.07 53.29 28.90
CA GLY A 28 -29.89 52.09 28.08
C GLY A 28 -28.63 52.12 27.19
N SER A 29 -27.81 53.16 27.27
CA SER A 29 -26.56 53.33 26.51
C SER A 29 -25.39 52.47 27.00
N ASN A 30 -25.57 51.69 28.08
CA ASN A 30 -24.59 50.77 28.65
C ASN A 30 -24.58 49.42 27.91
N PRO A 31 -23.43 48.83 27.51
CA PRO A 31 -22.04 49.31 27.65
C PRO A 31 -21.66 50.44 26.70
N ALA A 32 -20.72 51.28 27.11
CA ALA A 32 -20.11 52.35 26.31
C ALA A 32 -18.58 52.34 26.46
N PRO A 33 -17.81 52.84 25.45
CA PRO A 33 -16.37 53.05 25.59
C PRO A 33 -16.05 53.95 26.79
N PHE A 34 -15.08 53.56 27.62
CA PHE A 34 -14.75 54.28 28.85
C PHE A 34 -14.34 55.73 28.60
N ARG A 35 -13.54 55.98 27.54
CA ARG A 35 -13.14 57.33 27.12
C ARG A 35 -14.32 58.21 26.73
N GLN A 36 -15.29 57.68 25.97
CA GLN A 36 -16.49 58.44 25.58
C GLN A 36 -17.32 58.84 26.80
N MET A 37 -17.44 57.94 27.77
CA MET A 37 -18.12 58.21 29.02
C MET A 37 -17.37 59.21 29.89
N ALA A 38 -16.04 59.13 29.93
CA ALA A 38 -15.21 60.09 30.64
C ALA A 38 -15.35 61.51 30.08
N GLU A 39 -15.33 61.64 28.75
CA GLU A 39 -15.54 62.91 28.06
C GLU A 39 -16.93 63.50 28.36
N ALA A 40 -17.97 62.64 28.42
CA ALA A 40 -19.32 63.06 28.80
C ALA A 40 -19.44 63.48 30.28
N ALA A 41 -18.67 62.85 31.17
CA ALA A 41 -18.66 63.17 32.59
C ALA A 41 -17.92 64.48 32.89
N ARG A 42 -16.75 64.68 32.24
CA ARG A 42 -15.92 65.87 32.37
C ARG A 42 -15.09 66.04 31.08
N PRO A 43 -15.41 67.03 30.23
CA PRO A 43 -14.65 67.26 29.00
C PRO A 43 -13.19 67.63 29.29
N GLY A 44 -12.28 67.15 28.44
CA GLY A 44 -10.86 67.52 28.49
C GLY A 44 -10.03 66.88 29.60
N VAL A 45 -10.49 65.78 30.20
CA VAL A 45 -9.72 65.01 31.18
C VAL A 45 -8.54 64.32 30.51
N SER A 46 -7.36 64.44 31.12
CA SER A 46 -6.15 63.78 30.60
C SER A 46 -6.17 62.26 30.83
N GLU A 47 -5.47 61.49 29.99
CA GLU A 47 -5.35 60.03 30.16
C GLU A 47 -4.74 59.64 31.52
N SER A 48 -3.82 60.47 32.03
CA SER A 48 -3.18 60.24 33.33
C SER A 48 -4.19 60.32 34.47
N GLU A 49 -5.06 61.34 34.46
CA GLU A 49 -6.12 61.50 35.45
C GLU A 49 -7.13 60.36 35.38
N LEU A 50 -7.46 59.87 34.18
CA LEU A 50 -8.33 58.69 34.01
C LEU A 50 -7.73 57.43 34.62
N ARG A 51 -6.44 57.17 34.34
CA ARG A 51 -5.74 56.00 34.90
C ARG A 51 -5.66 56.10 36.43
N GLU A 52 -5.40 57.29 36.98
CA GLU A 52 -5.42 57.50 38.43
C GLU A 52 -6.83 57.22 39.00
N ALA A 53 -7.88 57.76 38.37
CA ALA A 53 -9.26 57.58 38.81
C ALA A 53 -9.69 56.10 38.83
N ILE A 54 -9.30 55.30 37.83
CA ILE A 54 -9.57 53.85 37.76
C ILE A 54 -8.98 53.10 38.96
N GLN A 55 -7.85 53.54 39.50
CA GLN A 55 -7.20 52.87 40.64
C GLN A 55 -7.85 53.21 41.99
N LEU A 56 -8.67 54.25 42.06
CA LEU A 56 -9.31 54.67 43.30
C LEU A 56 -10.45 53.70 43.68
N ALA A 57 -10.47 53.31 44.96
CA ALA A 57 -11.42 52.36 45.54
C ALA A 57 -12.90 52.54 45.13
N PRO A 58 -13.51 53.75 45.12
CA PRO A 58 -14.92 53.89 44.75
C PRO A 58 -15.20 53.39 43.34
N LEU A 59 -14.35 53.76 42.37
CA LEU A 59 -14.52 53.37 40.97
C LEU A 59 -14.04 51.93 40.75
N LYS A 60 -12.85 51.56 41.24
CA LYS A 60 -12.26 50.21 41.10
C LYS A 60 -13.18 49.08 41.57
N ASN A 61 -13.96 49.32 42.63
CA ASN A 61 -14.85 48.31 43.21
C ASN A 61 -16.18 48.15 42.44
N GLN A 62 -16.55 49.13 41.62
CA GLN A 62 -17.84 49.19 40.92
C GLN A 62 -17.70 49.17 39.40
N LEU A 63 -16.55 49.53 38.83
CA LEU A 63 -16.27 49.54 37.41
C LEU A 63 -15.74 48.18 36.96
N ILE A 64 -16.25 47.68 35.84
CA ILE A 64 -15.61 46.62 35.06
C ILE A 64 -15.25 47.20 33.69
N LEU A 65 -13.97 47.11 33.34
CA LEU A 65 -13.49 47.32 31.98
C LEU A 65 -13.35 45.95 31.31
N ALA A 66 -13.75 45.83 30.05
CA ALA A 66 -13.57 44.59 29.28
C ALA A 66 -12.08 44.21 29.09
N PHE A 67 -11.19 45.20 28.96
CA PHE A 67 -9.75 45.00 28.89
C PHE A 67 -9.05 45.94 29.88
N ASP A 68 -8.27 45.36 30.79
CA ASP A 68 -7.55 46.12 31.80
C ASP A 68 -6.61 47.13 31.13
N GLN A 69 -6.57 48.35 31.66
CA GLN A 69 -5.70 49.46 31.21
C GLN A 69 -6.03 50.08 29.85
N ASP A 70 -7.00 49.56 29.11
CA ASP A 70 -7.46 50.13 27.85
C ASP A 70 -8.59 51.15 28.08
N LEU A 71 -8.32 52.43 27.80
CA LEU A 71 -9.28 53.51 27.98
C LEU A 71 -10.37 53.52 26.90
N ASP A 72 -10.16 52.85 25.77
CA ASP A 72 -11.18 52.69 24.72
C ASP A 72 -12.02 51.42 24.95
N SER A 73 -11.70 50.64 25.98
CA SER A 73 -12.46 49.46 26.38
C SER A 73 -13.90 49.81 26.76
N LEU A 74 -14.82 48.89 26.49
CA LEU A 74 -16.18 48.94 27.01
C LEU A 74 -16.15 48.90 28.54
N ALA A 75 -16.94 49.78 29.15
CA ALA A 75 -17.09 49.94 30.60
C ALA A 75 -18.52 49.68 31.03
N VAL A 76 -18.70 48.99 32.15
CA VAL A 76 -19.99 48.82 32.83
C VAL A 76 -19.86 48.88 34.35
N LEU A 77 -20.97 49.06 35.05
CA LEU A 77 -21.06 48.78 36.48
C LEU A 77 -20.96 47.27 36.74
N LYS A 78 -20.39 46.89 37.89
CA LYS A 78 -20.14 45.50 38.29
C LYS A 78 -21.40 44.64 38.32
N GLU A 79 -22.53 45.23 38.69
CA GLU A 79 -23.85 44.61 38.67
C GLU A 79 -24.38 44.31 37.25
N ASP A 80 -23.86 45.00 36.23
CA ASP A 80 -24.21 44.82 34.81
C ASP A 80 -23.20 43.94 34.06
N ALA A 81 -22.31 43.22 34.78
CA ALA A 81 -21.30 42.35 34.19
C ALA A 81 -21.89 41.34 33.17
N ALA A 82 -23.06 40.78 33.48
CA ALA A 82 -23.76 39.83 32.61
C ALA A 82 -24.23 40.48 31.29
N ARG A 83 -24.61 41.77 31.32
CA ARG A 83 -25.01 42.53 30.13
C ARG A 83 -23.82 42.78 29.22
N LEU A 84 -22.68 43.22 29.77
CA LEU A 84 -21.43 43.37 29.01
C LEU A 84 -20.97 42.05 28.40
N ALA A 85 -21.00 40.98 29.20
CA ALA A 85 -20.60 39.64 28.76
C ALA A 85 -21.40 39.10 27.56
N GLY A 86 -22.65 39.52 27.41
CA GLY A 86 -23.52 39.18 26.27
C GLY A 86 -23.62 40.25 25.19
N ASP A 87 -22.85 41.34 25.26
CA ASP A 87 -22.92 42.43 24.28
C ASP A 87 -22.15 42.07 23.00
N ASP A 88 -22.75 42.33 21.84
CA ASP A 88 -22.17 41.99 20.53
C ASP A 88 -20.89 42.78 20.25
N ARG A 89 -20.81 44.04 20.72
CA ARG A 89 -19.62 44.89 20.53
C ARG A 89 -18.43 44.33 21.29
N LEU A 90 -18.65 43.73 22.46
CA LEU A 90 -17.57 43.05 23.18
C LEU A 90 -16.99 41.90 22.36
N LEU A 91 -17.85 41.05 21.79
CA LEU A 91 -17.38 39.97 20.93
C LEU A 91 -16.67 40.52 19.68
N GLN A 92 -17.19 41.59 19.07
CA GLN A 92 -16.55 42.22 17.92
C GLN A 92 -15.12 42.69 18.24
N VAL A 93 -14.90 43.34 19.38
CA VAL A 93 -13.56 43.77 19.79
C VAL A 93 -12.65 42.57 20.10
N LEU A 94 -13.18 41.51 20.72
CA LEU A 94 -12.42 40.28 20.96
C LEU A 94 -11.98 39.62 19.65
N LEU A 95 -12.87 39.52 18.67
CA LEU A 95 -12.55 38.97 17.34
C LEU A 95 -11.56 39.88 16.60
N GLN A 96 -11.66 41.20 16.71
CA GLN A 96 -10.66 42.12 16.14
C GLN A 96 -9.25 41.92 16.72
N ARG A 97 -9.14 41.47 17.98
CA ARG A 97 -7.85 41.21 18.64
C ARG A 97 -7.31 39.80 18.37
N LEU A 98 -8.19 38.81 18.29
CA LEU A 98 -7.81 37.39 18.19
C LEU A 98 -7.78 36.89 16.75
N CYS A 99 -8.63 37.41 15.88
CA CYS A 99 -8.69 36.98 14.49
C CYS A 99 -7.68 37.72 13.62
N SER A 100 -7.08 36.99 12.69
CA SER A 100 -6.31 37.54 11.57
C SER A 100 -6.61 36.73 10.31
N GLN A 101 -6.07 37.15 9.16
CA GLN A 101 -6.21 36.41 7.91
C GLN A 101 -5.65 34.98 8.03
N ASN A 102 -4.60 34.77 8.81
CA ASN A 102 -3.99 33.46 9.05
C ASN A 102 -4.70 32.66 10.15
N PHE A 103 -5.36 33.36 11.09
CA PHE A 103 -6.07 32.76 12.22
C PHE A 103 -7.49 33.32 12.31
N PRO A 104 -8.40 32.97 11.39
CA PRO A 104 -9.73 33.59 11.34
C PRO A 104 -10.73 32.98 12.35
N LEU A 105 -10.32 31.94 13.07
CA LEU A 105 -11.16 31.14 13.96
C LEU A 105 -10.72 31.29 15.40
N VAL A 106 -11.70 31.47 16.28
CA VAL A 106 -11.46 31.66 17.72
C VAL A 106 -12.48 30.85 18.51
N THR A 107 -12.00 30.16 19.54
CA THR A 107 -12.88 29.45 20.48
C THR A 107 -13.41 30.41 21.55
N ILE A 108 -14.55 30.04 22.18
CA ILE A 108 -15.06 30.80 23.34
C ILE A 108 -14.00 30.86 24.45
N GLU A 109 -13.24 29.79 24.67
CA GLU A 109 -12.21 29.76 25.73
C GLU A 109 -11.07 30.75 25.46
N GLN A 110 -10.64 30.90 24.20
CA GLN A 110 -9.65 31.93 23.83
C GLN A 110 -10.20 33.35 24.05
N CYS A 111 -11.48 33.58 23.71
CA CYS A 111 -12.14 34.86 24.01
C CYS A 111 -12.21 35.12 25.52
N ARG A 112 -12.58 34.11 26.32
CA ARG A 112 -12.63 34.18 27.79
C ARG A 112 -11.26 34.49 28.38
N ALA A 113 -10.20 33.89 27.86
CA ALA A 113 -8.84 34.07 28.36
C ALA A 113 -8.34 35.53 28.24
N LEU A 114 -8.85 36.31 27.28
CA LEU A 114 -8.53 37.73 27.15
C LEU A 114 -9.32 38.65 28.10
N LEU A 115 -10.39 38.14 28.71
CA LEU A 115 -11.27 38.93 29.59
C LEU A 115 -10.81 38.85 31.05
N PRO A 116 -11.06 39.90 31.87
CA PRO A 116 -10.82 39.85 33.31
C PRO A 116 -11.69 38.77 33.97
N LYS A 117 -11.19 38.19 35.07
CA LYS A 117 -11.83 37.06 35.79
C LYS A 117 -13.30 37.34 36.15
N SER A 118 -13.67 38.59 36.37
CA SER A 118 -15.05 39.02 36.66
C SER A 118 -16.03 38.78 35.50
N LEU A 119 -15.55 38.74 34.25
CA LEU A 119 -16.38 38.53 33.06
C LEU A 119 -16.31 37.11 32.49
N GLN A 120 -15.25 36.35 32.76
CA GLN A 120 -14.99 35.06 32.09
C GLN A 120 -16.15 34.07 32.19
N THR A 121 -16.75 33.92 33.37
CA THR A 121 -17.87 32.97 33.60
C THR A 121 -19.15 33.44 32.92
N ALA A 122 -19.49 34.72 33.07
CA ALA A 122 -20.68 35.30 32.45
C ALA A 122 -20.60 35.25 30.92
N PHE A 123 -19.43 35.58 30.35
CA PHE A 123 -19.18 35.54 28.92
C PHE A 123 -19.28 34.11 28.38
N GLY A 124 -18.60 33.16 29.02
CA GLY A 124 -18.64 31.76 28.62
C GLY A 124 -20.07 31.21 28.59
N LYS A 125 -20.87 31.51 29.63
CA LYS A 125 -22.28 31.11 29.71
C LYS A 125 -23.11 31.76 28.58
N ALA A 126 -23.06 33.09 28.45
CA ALA A 126 -23.88 33.84 27.50
C ALA A 126 -23.62 33.40 26.04
N TRP A 127 -22.36 33.27 25.64
CA TRP A 127 -22.03 32.90 24.27
C TRP A 127 -22.23 31.42 23.98
N THR A 128 -22.03 30.54 24.96
CA THR A 128 -22.39 29.12 24.79
C THR A 128 -23.90 28.95 24.59
N GLU A 129 -24.72 29.66 25.35
CA GLU A 129 -26.19 29.65 25.19
C GLU A 129 -26.60 30.21 23.83
N ARG A 130 -26.01 31.33 23.38
CA ARG A 130 -26.28 31.90 22.05
C ARG A 130 -25.86 31.00 20.90
N MET A 131 -24.70 30.34 21.00
CA MET A 131 -24.26 29.36 20.00
C MET A 131 -25.15 28.12 19.95
N LYS A 132 -25.78 27.74 21.07
CA LYS A 132 -26.78 26.66 21.11
C LYS A 132 -28.12 27.10 20.51
N ALA A 133 -28.51 28.35 20.76
CA ALA A 133 -29.74 28.95 20.25
C ALA A 133 -29.64 29.47 18.80
N ASP A 134 -28.46 29.37 18.17
CA ASP A 134 -28.15 29.93 16.86
C ASP A 134 -28.46 31.43 16.71
N ARG A 135 -28.25 32.18 17.81
CA ARG A 135 -28.48 33.64 17.89
C ARG A 135 -27.15 34.39 17.84
N LEU A 136 -26.36 34.15 16.80
CA LEU A 136 -25.08 34.84 16.59
C LEU A 136 -25.26 36.15 15.82
N PRO A 137 -24.46 37.18 16.12
CA PRO A 137 -24.44 38.40 15.32
C PRO A 137 -24.04 38.14 13.87
N GLY A 138 -24.53 38.94 12.93
CA GLY A 138 -24.25 38.76 11.49
C GLY A 138 -22.77 38.85 11.10
N PHE A 139 -21.90 39.37 11.96
CA PHE A 139 -20.46 39.41 11.73
C PHE A 139 -19.72 38.13 12.18
N VAL A 140 -20.44 37.12 12.70
CA VAL A 140 -19.85 35.88 13.21
C VAL A 140 -20.60 34.66 12.69
N ARG A 141 -19.86 33.64 12.25
CA ARG A 141 -20.40 32.34 11.90
C ARG A 141 -19.91 31.27 12.87
N LYS A 142 -20.82 30.40 13.32
CA LYS A 142 -20.45 29.19 14.07
C LYS A 142 -19.82 28.17 13.13
N VAL A 143 -18.65 27.65 13.49
CA VAL A 143 -18.01 26.55 12.78
C VAL A 143 -17.59 25.47 13.77
N SER A 144 -17.77 24.21 13.43
CA SER A 144 -17.25 23.07 14.20
C SER A 144 -15.86 22.69 13.71
N THR A 145 -14.85 22.75 14.58
CA THR A 145 -13.45 22.43 14.23
C THR A 145 -12.94 21.22 15.01
N GLY A 146 -12.09 20.42 14.36
CA GLY A 146 -11.41 19.27 14.94
C GLY A 146 -12.30 18.05 15.23
N PRO A 147 -11.71 16.95 15.74
CA PRO A 147 -12.39 15.67 15.94
C PRO A 147 -13.49 15.74 17.01
N LYS A 148 -13.32 16.61 18.02
CA LYS A 148 -14.32 16.84 19.07
C LYS A 148 -15.47 17.75 18.63
N LYS A 149 -15.45 18.22 17.37
CA LYS A 149 -16.41 19.20 16.82
C LYS A 149 -16.56 20.41 17.76
N THR A 150 -15.44 20.91 18.28
CA THR A 150 -15.45 22.07 19.17
C THR A 150 -15.98 23.26 18.38
N ALA A 151 -16.99 23.92 18.94
CA ALA A 151 -17.59 25.06 18.29
C ALA A 151 -16.64 26.27 18.40
N ALA A 152 -16.26 26.80 17.25
CA ALA A 152 -15.47 28.00 17.07
C ALA A 152 -16.31 29.10 16.41
N LEU A 153 -15.86 30.33 16.58
CA LEU A 153 -16.40 31.53 15.99
C LEU A 153 -15.48 31.93 14.84
N LEU A 154 -16.05 32.04 13.64
CA LEU A 154 -15.40 32.60 12.47
C LEU A 154 -15.86 34.04 12.31
N ASP A 155 -14.91 34.96 12.27
CA ASP A 155 -15.20 36.34 11.88
C ASP A 155 -15.44 36.40 10.37
N VAL A 156 -16.62 36.86 9.95
CA VAL A 156 -17.03 36.85 8.54
C VAL A 156 -16.19 37.77 7.65
N ARG A 157 -15.38 38.65 8.24
CA ARG A 157 -14.41 39.48 7.50
C ARG A 157 -13.31 38.65 6.86
N PHE A 158 -13.04 37.46 7.39
CA PHE A 158 -12.02 36.56 6.86
C PHE A 158 -12.66 35.34 6.21
N HIS A 159 -12.08 34.87 5.11
CA HIS A 159 -12.46 33.58 4.54
C HIS A 159 -12.04 32.45 5.47
N ALA A 160 -12.90 31.43 5.56
CA ALA A 160 -12.50 30.25 6.28
C ALA A 160 -11.30 29.57 5.57
N PRO A 161 -10.28 29.08 6.29
CA PRO A 161 -9.08 28.53 5.66
C PRO A 161 -9.39 27.34 4.76
N TRP A 162 -10.37 26.51 5.13
CA TRP A 162 -10.80 25.37 4.31
C TRP A 162 -11.59 25.79 3.07
N GLU A 163 -12.28 26.93 3.06
CA GLU A 163 -12.97 27.43 1.86
C GLU A 163 -11.95 27.95 0.84
N THR A 164 -10.90 28.62 1.31
CA THR A 164 -9.77 29.02 0.47
C THR A 164 -9.05 27.78 -0.08
N LEU A 165 -8.72 26.82 0.78
CA LEU A 165 -8.10 25.56 0.35
C LEU A 165 -8.99 24.77 -0.61
N SER A 166 -10.31 24.74 -0.41
CA SER A 166 -11.26 24.07 -1.30
C SER A 166 -11.20 24.67 -2.72
N ARG A 167 -11.13 26.00 -2.83
CA ARG A 167 -10.94 26.69 -4.12
C ARG A 167 -9.58 26.37 -4.74
N ASP A 168 -8.52 26.42 -3.94
CA ASP A 168 -7.16 26.15 -4.39
C ASP A 168 -7.01 24.70 -4.91
N LEU A 169 -7.61 23.72 -4.22
CA LEU A 169 -7.61 22.31 -4.65
C LEU A 169 -8.33 22.12 -6.00
N VAL A 170 -9.49 22.73 -6.19
CA VAL A 170 -10.21 22.66 -7.47
C VAL A 170 -9.43 23.36 -8.59
N GLN A 171 -8.80 24.50 -8.30
CA GLN A 171 -7.97 25.22 -9.27
C GLN A 171 -6.71 24.41 -9.64
N ALA A 172 -6.04 23.81 -8.66
CA ALA A 172 -4.90 22.91 -8.86
C ALA A 172 -5.29 21.73 -9.75
N LEU A 173 -6.45 21.12 -9.51
CA LEU A 173 -6.94 20.01 -10.31
C LEU A 173 -7.25 20.42 -11.77
N ARG A 174 -7.80 21.62 -11.99
CA ARG A 174 -7.99 22.18 -13.35
C ARG A 174 -6.66 22.40 -14.07
N ARG A 175 -5.64 22.94 -13.39
CA ARG A 175 -4.29 23.09 -13.97
C ARG A 175 -3.68 21.74 -14.35
N LEU A 176 -3.80 20.73 -13.50
CA LEU A 176 -3.31 19.37 -13.78
C LEU A 176 -4.04 18.73 -14.99
N ARG A 177 -5.35 18.99 -15.13
CA ARG A 177 -6.13 18.59 -16.31
C ARG A 177 -5.63 19.24 -17.59
N GLU A 178 -5.37 20.55 -17.57
CA GLU A 178 -4.82 21.30 -18.72
C GLU A 178 -3.42 20.79 -19.12
N GLN A 179 -2.63 20.31 -18.16
CA GLN A 179 -1.32 19.71 -18.39
C GLN A 179 -1.37 18.25 -18.89
N GLY A 180 -2.57 17.65 -18.98
CA GLY A 180 -2.74 16.24 -19.38
C GLY A 180 -2.36 15.22 -18.30
N SER A 181 -1.83 15.66 -17.15
CA SER A 181 -1.56 14.82 -15.98
C SER A 181 -2.85 14.60 -15.20
N TYR A 182 -3.78 13.82 -15.76
CA TYR A 182 -5.13 13.68 -15.21
C TYR A 182 -5.85 12.39 -15.69
N PRO A 183 -6.54 11.65 -14.80
CA PRO A 183 -6.73 11.87 -13.36
C PRO A 183 -5.45 11.67 -12.52
N VAL A 184 -5.46 12.12 -11.26
CA VAL A 184 -4.28 12.12 -10.36
C VAL A 184 -4.62 11.69 -8.94
N LEU A 185 -3.59 11.28 -8.20
CA LEU A 185 -3.66 11.11 -6.75
C LEU A 185 -3.94 12.45 -6.06
N PHE A 186 -4.66 12.40 -4.94
CA PHE A 186 -5.02 13.60 -4.20
C PHE A 186 -3.78 14.33 -3.63
N SER A 187 -2.76 13.61 -3.18
CA SER A 187 -1.46 14.16 -2.74
C SER A 187 -0.86 15.09 -3.80
N LYS A 188 -0.84 14.65 -5.06
CA LYS A 188 -0.34 15.45 -6.19
C LYS A 188 -1.15 16.73 -6.41
N VAL A 189 -2.44 16.75 -6.08
CA VAL A 189 -3.25 17.98 -6.11
C VAL A 189 -2.84 18.92 -4.97
N GLN A 190 -2.60 18.39 -3.78
CA GLN A 190 -2.15 19.18 -2.63
C GLN A 190 -0.79 19.84 -2.87
N GLU A 191 0.14 19.12 -3.49
CA GLU A 191 1.46 19.63 -3.91
C GLU A 191 1.37 20.86 -4.85
N GLN A 192 0.25 21.01 -5.57
CA GLN A 192 0.02 22.11 -6.50
C GLN A 192 -0.74 23.30 -5.87
N THR A 193 -1.10 23.20 -4.58
CA THR A 193 -1.70 24.31 -3.84
C THR A 193 -0.62 25.25 -3.29
N ASN A 194 -1.00 26.46 -2.88
CA ASN A 194 -0.05 27.44 -2.32
C ASN A 194 0.56 27.00 -0.98
N SER A 195 -0.03 26.00 -0.33
CA SER A 195 0.39 25.47 0.98
C SER A 195 0.32 23.94 0.96
N PRO A 196 1.36 23.22 0.52
CA PRO A 196 1.30 21.76 0.44
C PRO A 196 1.16 21.09 1.82
N ASP A 197 1.71 21.69 2.88
CA ASP A 197 1.76 21.14 4.25
C ASP A 197 0.52 21.48 5.09
N ASN A 198 -0.68 21.36 4.50
CA ASN A 198 -1.92 21.61 5.23
C ASN A 198 -2.25 20.45 6.21
N PRO A 199 -2.71 20.75 7.44
CA PRO A 199 -3.15 19.71 8.39
C PRO A 199 -4.28 18.84 7.81
N ALA A 200 -4.25 17.52 8.09
CA ALA A 200 -5.23 16.57 7.55
C ALA A 200 -6.70 16.94 7.87
N ASP A 201 -6.96 17.49 9.06
CA ASP A 201 -8.29 17.97 9.44
C ASP A 201 -8.79 19.12 8.55
N LEU A 202 -7.89 20.04 8.18
CA LEU A 202 -8.21 21.17 7.32
C LEU A 202 -8.51 20.70 5.89
N VAL A 203 -7.70 19.76 5.40
CA VAL A 203 -7.87 19.13 4.09
C VAL A 203 -9.21 18.41 4.00
N LYS A 204 -9.59 17.67 5.05
CA LYS A 204 -10.89 17.02 5.14
C LYS A 204 -12.03 18.03 5.10
N GLN A 205 -11.94 19.11 5.90
CA GLN A 205 -12.93 20.19 5.87
C GLN A 205 -13.04 20.85 4.50
N ALA A 206 -11.92 21.02 3.78
CA ALA A 206 -11.89 21.61 2.45
C ALA A 206 -12.59 20.71 1.41
N ARG A 207 -12.40 19.40 1.49
CA ARG A 207 -13.10 18.40 0.65
C ARG A 207 -14.61 18.42 0.86
N ASP A 208 -15.05 18.58 2.10
CA ASP A 208 -16.47 18.64 2.48
C ASP A 208 -17.13 20.01 2.19
N SER A 209 -16.34 21.00 1.77
CA SER A 209 -16.78 22.37 1.51
C SER A 209 -16.87 22.68 0.01
N GLU A 210 -17.60 23.73 -0.34
CA GLU A 210 -17.63 24.25 -1.72
C GLU A 210 -16.34 25.03 -2.04
N PRO A 211 -15.78 24.92 -3.26
CA PRO A 211 -16.31 24.19 -4.41
C PRO A 211 -15.98 22.68 -4.51
N CYS A 212 -15.10 22.12 -3.68
CA CYS A 212 -14.73 20.71 -3.78
C CYS A 212 -15.94 19.77 -3.74
N ARG A 213 -16.87 19.98 -2.81
CA ARG A 213 -18.03 19.09 -2.64
C ARG A 213 -18.85 18.91 -3.92
N SER A 214 -19.03 19.96 -4.72
CA SER A 214 -19.78 19.89 -5.97
C SER A 214 -18.91 19.55 -7.19
N GLN A 215 -17.65 20.00 -7.21
CA GLN A 215 -16.80 19.93 -8.40
C GLN A 215 -15.75 18.84 -8.36
N LEU A 216 -15.48 18.22 -7.23
CA LEU A 216 -14.44 17.21 -7.06
C LEU A 216 -15.11 15.86 -6.75
N THR A 217 -14.80 14.85 -7.56
CA THR A 217 -15.20 13.46 -7.34
C THR A 217 -14.01 12.66 -6.84
N VAL A 218 -14.22 11.97 -5.70
CA VAL A 218 -13.30 10.96 -5.17
C VAL A 218 -14.02 9.63 -5.21
N LEU A 219 -13.45 8.64 -5.89
CA LEU A 219 -14.11 7.33 -6.02
C LEU A 219 -14.06 6.51 -4.73
N ARG A 220 -13.12 6.84 -3.83
CA ARG A 220 -12.82 6.08 -2.63
C ARG A 220 -12.53 7.04 -1.46
N ALA A 221 -12.61 6.53 -0.23
CA ALA A 221 -12.57 7.33 1.00
C ALA A 221 -11.18 7.45 1.65
N GLY A 222 -10.15 6.91 1.02
CA GLY A 222 -8.76 6.99 1.41
C GLY A 222 -8.17 8.41 1.33
N PRO A 223 -7.04 8.62 2.05
CA PRO A 223 -6.39 9.93 2.12
C PRO A 223 -5.74 10.35 0.80
N ASP A 224 -5.23 9.38 0.03
CA ASP A 224 -4.51 9.60 -1.23
C ASP A 224 -5.16 8.85 -2.41
N ASP A 225 -6.48 8.89 -2.47
CA ASP A 225 -7.20 8.29 -3.59
C ASP A 225 -7.14 9.15 -4.86
N LEU A 226 -7.48 8.52 -5.99
CA LEU A 226 -7.61 9.21 -7.26
C LEU A 226 -8.77 10.21 -7.21
N VAL A 227 -8.49 11.41 -7.70
CA VAL A 227 -9.44 12.52 -7.78
C VAL A 227 -9.55 13.06 -9.19
N CYS A 228 -10.75 13.50 -9.52
CA CYS A 228 -11.08 14.17 -10.77
C CYS A 228 -12.14 15.23 -10.51
N LEU A 229 -12.30 16.16 -11.45
CA LEU A 229 -13.47 17.01 -11.54
C LEU A 229 -14.69 16.14 -11.82
N THR A 230 -15.84 16.51 -11.23
CA THR A 230 -17.10 15.75 -11.33
C THR A 230 -17.55 15.54 -12.78
N GLU A 231 -17.30 16.51 -13.67
CA GLU A 231 -17.61 16.41 -15.10
C GLU A 231 -16.77 15.38 -15.85
N ASP A 232 -15.58 15.02 -15.35
CA ASP A 232 -14.70 14.03 -15.98
C ASP A 232 -14.77 12.65 -15.28
N ARG A 233 -15.81 12.39 -14.48
CA ARG A 233 -15.98 11.12 -13.77
C ARG A 233 -15.85 9.90 -14.67
N ALA A 234 -16.39 9.96 -15.89
CA ALA A 234 -16.27 8.89 -16.87
C ALA A 234 -14.82 8.63 -17.29
N ARG A 235 -14.01 9.68 -17.45
CA ARG A 235 -12.57 9.56 -17.77
C ARG A 235 -11.79 8.89 -16.64
N LEU A 236 -12.13 9.18 -15.38
CA LEU A 236 -11.52 8.50 -14.23
C LEU A 236 -11.90 7.01 -14.20
N LEU A 237 -13.18 6.68 -14.37
CA LEU A 237 -13.65 5.29 -14.35
C LEU A 237 -13.12 4.45 -15.51
N GLY A 238 -12.95 5.04 -16.68
CA GLY A 238 -12.37 4.39 -17.86
C GLY A 238 -10.84 4.45 -17.93
N GLY A 239 -10.18 5.09 -16.95
CA GLY A 239 -8.74 5.35 -16.96
C GLY A 239 -7.89 4.18 -16.46
N ASP A 240 -6.74 3.98 -17.09
CA ASP A 240 -5.83 2.86 -16.79
C ASP A 240 -5.32 2.87 -15.34
N LEU A 241 -5.07 4.06 -14.78
CA LEU A 241 -4.52 4.22 -13.43
C LEU A 241 -5.46 3.68 -12.33
N LEU A 242 -6.77 3.99 -12.43
CA LEU A 242 -7.75 3.44 -11.50
C LEU A 242 -7.82 1.92 -11.63
N PHE A 243 -7.83 1.43 -12.86
CA PHE A 243 -7.95 0.00 -13.13
C PHE A 243 -6.74 -0.78 -12.60
N GLU A 244 -5.53 -0.25 -12.79
CA GLU A 244 -4.30 -0.82 -12.22
C GLU A 244 -4.35 -0.85 -10.69
N GLN A 245 -4.78 0.23 -10.02
CA GLN A 245 -4.95 0.25 -8.57
C GLN A 245 -5.95 -0.81 -8.08
N LEU A 246 -7.10 -0.93 -8.76
CA LEU A 246 -8.12 -1.94 -8.43
C LEU A 246 -7.59 -3.37 -8.61
N LEU A 247 -6.79 -3.61 -9.66
CA LEU A 247 -6.11 -4.89 -9.88
C LEU A 247 -5.09 -5.16 -8.78
N GLN A 248 -4.23 -4.20 -8.45
CA GLN A 248 -3.18 -4.36 -7.44
C GLN A 248 -3.75 -4.72 -6.07
N GLU A 249 -4.91 -4.17 -5.70
CA GLU A 249 -5.57 -4.48 -4.43
C GLU A 249 -6.38 -5.77 -4.43
N SER A 250 -6.80 -6.24 -5.61
CA SER A 250 -7.70 -7.39 -5.73
C SER A 250 -7.03 -8.65 -6.26
N THR A 251 -5.74 -8.57 -6.60
CA THR A 251 -4.95 -9.70 -7.09
C THR A 251 -3.71 -9.91 -6.23
N SER A 252 -3.23 -11.15 -6.20
CA SER A 252 -2.05 -11.56 -5.45
C SER A 252 -1.33 -12.69 -6.21
N PRO A 253 -0.11 -13.10 -5.80
CA PRO A 253 0.53 -14.26 -6.42
C PRO A 253 -0.31 -15.54 -6.37
N ALA A 254 -1.12 -15.72 -5.31
CA ALA A 254 -2.03 -16.85 -5.17
C ALA A 254 -3.30 -16.71 -6.04
N VAL A 255 -3.73 -15.47 -6.30
CA VAL A 255 -4.92 -15.17 -7.12
C VAL A 255 -4.55 -14.09 -8.16
N PRO A 256 -3.82 -14.46 -9.23
CA PRO A 256 -3.31 -13.49 -10.21
C PRO A 256 -4.36 -13.05 -11.24
N THR A 257 -5.54 -13.68 -11.21
CA THR A 257 -6.64 -13.41 -12.13
C THR A 257 -7.90 -12.96 -11.41
N ILE A 258 -8.65 -12.02 -12.01
CA ILE A 258 -9.91 -11.50 -11.47
C ILE A 258 -10.90 -11.19 -12.59
N THR A 259 -12.20 -11.16 -12.31
CA THR A 259 -13.21 -10.74 -13.30
C THR A 259 -13.55 -9.26 -13.17
N LEU A 260 -13.99 -8.64 -14.26
CA LEU A 260 -14.37 -7.23 -14.27
C LEU A 260 -15.50 -6.94 -13.25
N LYS A 261 -16.46 -7.85 -13.10
CA LYS A 261 -17.54 -7.77 -12.10
C LYS A 261 -17.03 -7.78 -10.65
N LYS A 262 -15.96 -8.51 -10.36
CA LYS A 262 -15.34 -8.51 -9.02
C LYS A 262 -14.61 -7.20 -8.76
N LEU A 263 -13.94 -6.64 -9.78
CA LEU A 263 -13.30 -5.32 -9.69
C LEU A 263 -14.33 -4.21 -9.47
N SER A 264 -15.44 -4.20 -10.20
CA SER A 264 -16.50 -3.20 -10.03
C SER A 264 -17.11 -3.24 -8.62
N GLY A 265 -17.12 -4.40 -7.96
CA GLY A 265 -17.55 -4.55 -6.57
C GLY A 265 -16.70 -3.78 -5.54
N ARG A 266 -15.53 -3.28 -5.94
CA ARG A 266 -14.69 -2.37 -5.12
C ARG A 266 -15.09 -0.90 -5.22
N LEU A 267 -15.97 -0.55 -6.16
CA LEU A 267 -16.46 0.80 -6.38
C LEU A 267 -17.83 1.01 -5.72
N ALA A 268 -18.18 2.27 -5.45
CA ALA A 268 -19.51 2.64 -4.98
C ALA A 268 -20.58 2.20 -5.99
N LYS A 269 -21.78 1.81 -5.52
CA LYS A 269 -22.85 1.26 -6.37
C LYS A 269 -23.17 2.11 -7.60
N ASN A 270 -23.11 3.44 -7.45
CA ASN A 270 -23.40 4.39 -8.53
C ASN A 270 -22.33 4.40 -9.64
N ASP A 271 -21.11 3.95 -9.35
CA ASP A 271 -19.99 3.90 -10.29
C ASP A 271 -19.87 2.56 -11.02
N GLN A 272 -20.44 1.48 -10.47
CA GLN A 272 -20.23 0.12 -10.98
C GLN A 272 -20.75 -0.03 -12.41
N THR A 273 -21.94 0.49 -12.72
CA THR A 273 -22.55 0.38 -14.05
C THR A 273 -21.70 1.07 -15.11
N LEU A 274 -21.32 2.33 -14.86
CA LEU A 274 -20.51 3.11 -15.80
C LEU A 274 -19.11 2.52 -15.97
N PHE A 275 -18.51 2.02 -14.90
CA PHE A 275 -17.22 1.30 -14.97
C PHE A 275 -17.30 0.04 -15.83
N LEU A 276 -18.34 -0.79 -15.63
CA LEU A 276 -18.55 -2.02 -16.39
C LEU A 276 -18.79 -1.75 -17.88
N GLU A 277 -19.52 -0.69 -18.20
CA GLU A 277 -19.76 -0.24 -19.58
C GLU A 277 -18.45 0.18 -20.27
N LEU A 278 -17.73 1.14 -19.69
CA LEU A 278 -16.50 1.69 -20.26
C LEU A 278 -15.41 0.62 -20.46
N TRP A 279 -15.15 -0.20 -19.43
CA TRP A 279 -14.17 -1.27 -19.56
C TRP A 279 -14.69 -2.45 -20.37
N GLY A 280 -15.98 -2.74 -20.34
CA GLY A 280 -16.59 -3.76 -21.19
C GLY A 280 -16.37 -3.46 -22.68
N GLU A 281 -16.53 -2.19 -23.08
CA GLU A 281 -16.29 -1.72 -24.44
C GLU A 281 -14.80 -1.82 -24.83
N ARG A 282 -13.87 -1.32 -23.99
CA ARG A 282 -12.43 -1.42 -24.25
C ARG A 282 -11.95 -2.87 -24.38
N LEU A 283 -12.44 -3.76 -23.52
CA LEU A 283 -12.15 -5.19 -23.59
C LEU A 283 -12.72 -5.86 -24.86
N ALA A 284 -13.86 -5.37 -25.36
CA ALA A 284 -14.42 -5.85 -26.62
C ALA A 284 -13.59 -5.40 -27.83
N LYS A 285 -13.03 -4.18 -27.78
CA LYS A 285 -12.12 -3.61 -28.80
C LYS A 285 -10.68 -4.13 -28.72
N ALA A 286 -10.35 -4.96 -27.72
CA ALA A 286 -9.00 -5.43 -27.43
C ALA A 286 -7.97 -4.31 -27.13
N GLU A 287 -8.43 -3.17 -26.64
CA GLU A 287 -7.60 -2.04 -26.20
C GLU A 287 -7.09 -2.24 -24.77
N LEU A 288 -6.24 -3.25 -24.59
CA LEU A 288 -5.72 -3.64 -23.28
C LEU A 288 -4.48 -2.82 -22.88
N PRO A 289 -4.42 -2.28 -21.65
CA PRO A 289 -3.18 -1.72 -21.11
C PRO A 289 -2.07 -2.79 -21.02
N PRO A 290 -0.79 -2.41 -21.04
CA PRO A 290 0.34 -3.36 -21.06
C PRO A 290 0.44 -4.22 -19.79
N PHE A 291 -0.12 -3.76 -18.67
CA PHE A 291 -0.16 -4.50 -17.41
C PHE A 291 -1.28 -5.55 -17.35
N LEU A 292 -2.10 -5.66 -18.40
CA LEU A 292 -3.30 -6.49 -18.43
C LEU A 292 -3.23 -7.52 -19.57
N ARG A 293 -3.49 -8.78 -19.26
CA ARG A 293 -3.72 -9.84 -20.25
C ARG A 293 -5.08 -10.46 -20.04
N LEU A 294 -5.69 -10.96 -21.12
CA LEU A 294 -6.85 -11.85 -21.01
C LEU A 294 -6.33 -13.27 -20.90
N LYS A 295 -6.83 -14.02 -19.90
CA LYS A 295 -6.43 -15.42 -19.74
C LYS A 295 -6.85 -16.20 -20.99
N PRO A 296 -5.94 -16.98 -21.62
CA PRO A 296 -6.29 -17.81 -22.76
C PRO A 296 -7.31 -18.88 -22.35
N GLY A 297 -8.45 -18.93 -23.04
CA GLY A 297 -9.54 -19.84 -22.71
C GLY A 297 -10.80 -19.57 -23.55
N LYS A 298 -11.90 -20.28 -23.25
CA LYS A 298 -13.19 -20.01 -23.89
C LYS A 298 -13.57 -18.55 -23.62
N ILE A 299 -13.46 -17.70 -24.64
CA ILE A 299 -13.85 -16.30 -24.55
C ILE A 299 -15.32 -16.29 -24.13
N ALA A 300 -15.58 -15.88 -22.89
CA ALA A 300 -16.95 -15.76 -22.42
C ALA A 300 -17.69 -14.79 -23.34
N ALA A 301 -18.90 -15.16 -23.75
CA ALA A 301 -19.74 -14.32 -24.61
C ALA A 301 -19.99 -12.93 -23.99
N LYS A 302 -19.97 -12.85 -22.66
CA LYS A 302 -20.09 -11.60 -21.91
C LYS A 302 -18.71 -11.09 -21.47
N PRO A 303 -18.33 -9.84 -21.76
CA PRO A 303 -17.03 -9.28 -21.40
C PRO A 303 -16.80 -9.23 -19.88
N GLU A 304 -17.86 -9.03 -19.08
CA GLU A 304 -17.79 -8.96 -17.62
C GLU A 304 -17.33 -10.25 -16.92
N LEU A 305 -17.43 -11.39 -17.62
CA LEU A 305 -17.04 -12.72 -17.14
C LEU A 305 -15.64 -13.14 -17.60
N ARG A 306 -14.96 -12.31 -18.39
CA ARG A 306 -13.59 -12.61 -18.83
C ARG A 306 -12.64 -12.53 -17.63
N GLU A 307 -11.76 -13.51 -17.51
CA GLU A 307 -10.70 -13.52 -16.50
C GLU A 307 -9.55 -12.61 -16.96
N LEU A 308 -9.35 -11.54 -16.18
CA LEU A 308 -8.31 -10.54 -16.34
C LEU A 308 -7.08 -10.99 -15.56
N HIS A 309 -5.93 -11.06 -16.22
CA HIS A 309 -4.65 -11.41 -15.64
C HIS A 309 -3.80 -10.15 -15.45
N PHE A 310 -3.41 -9.88 -14.21
CA PHE A 310 -2.49 -8.78 -13.90
C PHE A 310 -1.05 -9.26 -14.11
N THR A 311 -0.38 -8.74 -15.14
CA THR A 311 0.91 -9.27 -15.63
C THR A 311 2.05 -9.13 -14.63
N ARG A 312 1.87 -8.30 -13.60
CA ARG A 312 2.78 -8.19 -12.45
C ARG A 312 2.97 -9.51 -11.72
N TYR A 313 1.97 -10.38 -11.70
CA TYR A 313 2.04 -11.70 -11.08
C TYR A 313 2.08 -12.77 -12.17
N PRO A 314 3.15 -13.58 -12.28
CA PRO A 314 3.19 -14.64 -13.29
C PRO A 314 2.05 -15.63 -13.05
N LEU A 315 1.49 -16.21 -14.12
CA LEU A 315 0.49 -17.25 -13.93
C LEU A 315 1.14 -18.45 -13.23
N PRO A 316 0.43 -19.16 -12.34
CA PRO A 316 0.99 -20.35 -11.70
C PRO A 316 1.40 -21.39 -12.75
N SER A 317 0.65 -21.50 -13.85
CA SER A 317 0.96 -22.36 -14.99
C SER A 317 2.23 -21.94 -15.73
N GLU A 318 2.50 -20.63 -15.87
CA GLU A 318 3.73 -20.12 -16.49
C GLU A 318 4.94 -20.35 -15.58
N THR A 319 4.77 -20.12 -14.28
CA THR A 319 5.83 -20.40 -13.27
C THR A 319 6.16 -21.89 -13.22
N ALA A 320 5.12 -22.73 -13.23
CA ALA A 320 5.27 -24.18 -13.29
C ALA A 320 5.90 -24.64 -14.60
N ALA A 321 5.52 -24.05 -15.73
CA ALA A 321 6.15 -24.31 -17.02
C ALA A 321 7.63 -23.93 -17.04
N GLN A 322 7.98 -22.79 -16.45
CA GLN A 322 9.37 -22.36 -16.31
C GLN A 322 10.17 -23.36 -15.46
N ALA A 323 9.60 -23.85 -14.35
CA ALA A 323 10.22 -24.90 -13.55
C ALA A 323 10.45 -26.21 -14.34
N LEU A 324 9.53 -26.58 -15.24
CA LEU A 324 9.72 -27.73 -16.14
C LEU A 324 10.88 -27.49 -17.12
N LEU A 325 11.00 -26.29 -17.70
CA LEU A 325 12.13 -25.94 -18.56
C LEU A 325 13.46 -25.99 -17.80
N ASP A 326 13.48 -25.51 -16.56
CA ASP A 326 14.68 -25.55 -15.72
C ASP A 326 15.02 -26.98 -15.28
N GLY A 327 14.01 -27.84 -15.07
CA GLY A 327 14.19 -29.28 -14.91
C GLY A 327 14.86 -29.93 -16.12
N LEU A 328 14.37 -29.66 -17.33
CA LEU A 328 14.98 -30.17 -18.57
C LEU A 328 16.43 -29.69 -18.75
N ARG A 329 16.70 -28.42 -18.47
CA ARG A 329 18.05 -27.84 -18.53
C ARG A 329 19.00 -28.48 -17.53
N ARG A 330 18.55 -28.75 -16.31
CA ARG A 330 19.35 -29.49 -15.30
C ARG A 330 19.66 -30.91 -15.77
N ARG A 331 18.68 -31.63 -16.32
CA ARG A 331 18.89 -32.99 -16.86
C ARG A 331 19.83 -33.02 -18.06
N ARG A 332 19.74 -32.01 -18.95
CA ARG A 332 20.69 -31.84 -20.06
C ARG A 332 22.14 -31.77 -19.57
N GLN A 333 22.40 -31.12 -18.45
CA GLN A 333 23.74 -30.98 -17.87
C GLN A 333 24.26 -32.26 -17.18
N GLN A 334 23.38 -33.19 -16.79
CA GLN A 334 23.76 -34.38 -16.02
C GLN A 334 24.16 -35.58 -16.88
N GLU A 335 24.17 -35.47 -18.21
CA GLU A 335 24.43 -36.48 -19.26
C GLU A 335 23.54 -37.75 -19.24
N ASN A 336 23.19 -38.26 -18.05
CA ASN A 336 22.35 -39.41 -17.77
C ASN A 336 20.89 -38.99 -17.53
N GLY A 337 19.96 -39.59 -18.28
CA GLY A 337 18.52 -39.34 -18.14
C GLY A 337 17.98 -38.15 -18.94
N TYR A 338 18.69 -37.73 -20.00
CA TYR A 338 18.17 -36.81 -21.02
C TYR A 338 18.15 -37.53 -22.39
N PRO A 339 17.00 -37.63 -23.07
CA PRO A 339 15.68 -37.08 -22.72
C PRO A 339 15.05 -37.77 -21.50
N ILE A 340 14.09 -37.11 -20.85
CA ILE A 340 13.41 -37.59 -19.62
C ILE A 340 11.94 -37.85 -19.89
N SER A 341 11.30 -38.78 -19.17
CA SER A 341 9.84 -38.95 -19.27
C SER A 341 9.10 -37.73 -18.70
N ILE A 342 7.94 -37.39 -19.28
CA ILE A 342 7.13 -36.25 -18.80
C ILE A 342 6.72 -36.45 -17.34
N ASP A 343 6.35 -37.67 -16.96
CA ASP A 343 5.91 -37.96 -15.59
C ASP A 343 7.06 -37.78 -14.58
N GLU A 344 8.27 -38.23 -14.93
CA GLU A 344 9.47 -37.97 -14.12
C GLU A 344 9.78 -36.47 -14.05
N LEU A 345 9.71 -35.75 -15.18
CA LEU A 345 9.95 -34.31 -15.21
C LEU A 345 8.94 -33.56 -14.33
N LEU A 346 7.66 -33.92 -14.40
CA LEU A 346 6.59 -33.33 -13.58
C LEU A 346 6.81 -33.63 -12.09
N ASN A 347 7.19 -34.87 -11.75
CA ASN A 347 7.45 -35.25 -10.37
C ASN A 347 8.71 -34.58 -9.79
N GLU A 348 9.75 -34.39 -10.61
CA GLU A 348 11.01 -33.76 -10.19
C GLU A 348 10.89 -32.23 -10.10
N ALA A 349 10.29 -31.59 -11.09
CA ALA A 349 10.19 -30.14 -11.14
C ALA A 349 9.04 -29.58 -10.30
N LEU A 350 7.97 -30.37 -10.09
CA LEU A 350 6.72 -29.95 -9.47
C LEU A 350 6.16 -31.00 -8.50
N PRO A 351 6.95 -31.46 -7.50
CA PRO A 351 6.58 -32.59 -6.62
C PRO A 351 5.24 -32.36 -5.91
N ASP A 352 4.99 -31.13 -5.43
CA ASP A 352 3.79 -30.80 -4.64
C ASP A 352 2.67 -30.14 -5.45
N ALA A 353 2.84 -29.97 -6.77
CA ALA A 353 1.84 -29.29 -7.59
C ALA A 353 0.62 -30.18 -7.85
N PRO A 354 -0.61 -29.64 -7.77
CA PRO A 354 -1.81 -30.40 -8.10
C PRO A 354 -1.83 -30.82 -9.59
N ALA A 355 -2.47 -31.95 -9.89
CA ALA A 355 -2.51 -32.51 -11.25
C ALA A 355 -3.06 -31.54 -12.30
N SER A 356 -4.01 -30.67 -11.91
CA SER A 356 -4.55 -29.61 -12.78
C SER A 356 -3.48 -28.59 -13.19
N LEU A 357 -2.63 -28.17 -12.25
CA LEU A 357 -1.54 -27.22 -12.51
C LEU A 357 -0.44 -27.86 -13.36
N ARG A 358 -0.08 -29.11 -13.08
CA ARG A 358 0.88 -29.89 -13.89
C ARG A 358 0.44 -29.97 -15.35
N LYS A 359 -0.85 -30.29 -15.58
CA LYS A 359 -1.43 -30.30 -16.92
C LYS A 359 -1.38 -28.92 -17.57
N GLN A 360 -1.79 -27.87 -16.86
CA GLN A 360 -1.76 -26.49 -17.37
C GLN A 360 -0.33 -26.02 -17.70
N ALA A 361 0.68 -26.45 -16.94
CA ALA A 361 2.08 -26.13 -17.20
C ALA A 361 2.57 -26.74 -18.52
N ALA A 362 2.29 -28.03 -18.75
CA ALA A 362 2.63 -28.72 -20.00
C ALA A 362 1.83 -28.22 -21.21
N GLU A 363 0.63 -27.68 -20.98
CA GLU A 363 -0.19 -27.08 -22.04
C GLU A 363 0.15 -25.60 -22.31
N SER A 364 0.98 -24.97 -21.47
CA SER A 364 1.33 -23.56 -21.61
C SER A 364 2.10 -23.30 -22.91
N ASP A 365 1.88 -22.12 -23.49
CA ASP A 365 2.61 -21.69 -24.69
C ASP A 365 4.12 -21.60 -24.45
N LEU A 366 4.53 -21.24 -23.23
CA LEU A 366 5.95 -21.17 -22.84
C LEU A 366 6.62 -22.54 -22.92
N TYR A 367 5.97 -23.59 -22.40
CA TYR A 367 6.48 -24.95 -22.48
C TYR A 367 6.43 -25.48 -23.92
N ARG A 368 5.28 -25.37 -24.60
CA ARG A 368 5.10 -25.90 -25.96
C ARG A 368 6.01 -25.27 -27.01
N LYS A 369 6.42 -24.01 -26.82
CA LYS A 369 7.38 -23.34 -27.72
C LYS A 369 8.83 -23.77 -27.50
N ALA A 370 9.15 -24.37 -26.36
CA ALA A 370 10.51 -24.72 -25.98
C ALA A 370 10.76 -26.24 -25.91
N VAL A 371 9.71 -27.06 -25.79
CA VAL A 371 9.80 -28.49 -25.55
C VAL A 371 9.14 -29.29 -26.66
N GLN A 372 9.83 -30.35 -27.10
CA GLN A 372 9.30 -31.37 -27.97
C GLN A 372 9.03 -32.64 -27.16
N GLU A 373 7.85 -33.23 -27.37
CA GLU A 373 7.47 -34.51 -26.78
C GLU A 373 7.42 -35.59 -27.88
N ILE A 374 7.86 -36.81 -27.56
CA ILE A 374 7.74 -38.01 -28.43
C ILE A 374 7.32 -39.23 -27.62
N GLY A 375 6.49 -40.09 -28.21
CA GLY A 375 5.95 -41.29 -27.57
C GLY A 375 4.44 -41.20 -27.35
N ALA A 376 3.88 -42.19 -26.66
CA ALA A 376 2.45 -42.27 -26.32
C ALA A 376 2.26 -42.50 -24.82
N GLY A 377 1.16 -41.98 -24.26
CA GLY A 377 0.81 -42.22 -22.85
C GLY A 377 1.73 -41.53 -21.84
N SER A 378 2.05 -42.24 -20.76
CA SER A 378 2.98 -41.85 -19.67
C SER A 378 4.45 -41.89 -20.12
N ASP A 379 4.76 -42.73 -21.12
CA ASP A 379 6.14 -42.99 -21.56
C ASP A 379 6.64 -41.95 -22.57
N ARG A 380 5.97 -40.79 -22.62
CA ARG A 380 6.38 -39.68 -23.48
C ARG A 380 7.68 -39.09 -22.96
N SER A 381 8.68 -39.06 -23.84
CA SER A 381 9.96 -38.42 -23.58
C SER A 381 9.89 -36.95 -23.98
N ALA A 382 10.31 -36.06 -23.07
CA ALA A 382 10.39 -34.61 -23.26
C ALA A 382 11.85 -34.16 -23.36
N PHE A 383 12.11 -33.22 -24.27
CA PHE A 383 13.41 -32.59 -24.48
C PHE A 383 13.26 -31.19 -25.07
N LEU A 384 14.29 -30.35 -24.92
CA LEU A 384 14.31 -29.00 -25.48
C LEU A 384 14.41 -29.07 -27.01
N ILE A 385 13.64 -28.25 -27.71
CA ILE A 385 13.58 -28.23 -29.19
C ILE A 385 14.96 -27.98 -29.81
N GLU A 386 15.79 -27.15 -29.17
CA GLU A 386 17.17 -26.87 -29.61
C GLU A 386 18.11 -28.09 -29.58
N ASP A 387 17.77 -29.14 -28.81
CA ASP A 387 18.58 -30.36 -28.67
C ASP A 387 18.15 -31.50 -29.61
N THR A 388 17.26 -31.22 -30.57
CA THR A 388 16.67 -32.22 -31.48
C THR A 388 17.72 -33.12 -32.13
N ALA A 389 18.82 -32.57 -32.64
CA ALA A 389 19.89 -33.34 -33.29
C ALA A 389 20.70 -34.22 -32.32
N GLN A 390 20.94 -33.73 -31.09
CA GLN A 390 21.70 -34.46 -30.07
C GLN A 390 20.88 -35.61 -29.47
N VAL A 391 19.57 -35.39 -29.33
CA VAL A 391 18.65 -36.32 -28.68
C VAL A 391 18.14 -37.39 -29.65
N ALA A 392 18.05 -37.09 -30.96
CA ALA A 392 17.54 -37.99 -31.98
C ALA A 392 18.10 -39.44 -31.93
N PRO A 393 19.42 -39.70 -31.80
CA PRO A 393 19.95 -41.06 -31.69
C PRO A 393 19.42 -41.84 -30.48
N ARG A 394 19.23 -41.14 -29.34
CA ARG A 394 18.75 -41.74 -28.08
C ARG A 394 17.26 -42.10 -28.16
N LEU A 395 16.51 -41.46 -29.04
CA LEU A 395 15.08 -41.69 -29.23
C LEU A 395 14.75 -42.87 -30.15
N ILE A 396 15.71 -43.43 -30.88
CA ILE A 396 15.48 -44.48 -31.87
C ILE A 396 14.78 -45.70 -31.26
N ALA A 397 15.35 -46.26 -30.19
CA ALA A 397 14.81 -47.45 -29.53
C ALA A 397 13.39 -47.25 -28.96
N PRO A 398 13.11 -46.23 -28.12
CA PRO A 398 11.77 -46.05 -27.55
C PRO A 398 10.73 -45.69 -28.63
N THR A 399 11.11 -44.94 -29.67
CA THR A 399 10.18 -44.60 -30.76
C THR A 399 9.79 -45.83 -31.58
N LEU A 400 10.76 -46.68 -31.92
CA LEU A 400 10.48 -47.92 -32.65
C LEU A 400 9.68 -48.91 -31.78
N ALA A 401 9.87 -48.87 -30.46
CA ALA A 401 9.06 -49.66 -29.53
C ALA A 401 7.57 -49.26 -29.51
N GLY A 402 7.22 -48.05 -29.95
CA GLY A 402 5.82 -47.64 -30.16
C GLY A 402 5.29 -47.91 -31.57
N LEU A 403 6.18 -47.99 -32.57
CA LEU A 403 5.81 -48.11 -33.98
C LEU A 403 5.65 -49.54 -34.47
N VAL A 404 6.43 -50.48 -33.93
CA VAL A 404 6.36 -51.89 -34.30
C VAL A 404 5.14 -52.52 -33.62
N THR A 405 4.23 -53.07 -34.41
CA THR A 405 3.01 -53.74 -33.94
C THR A 405 3.09 -55.25 -34.20
N ALA A 406 2.17 -56.04 -33.65
CA ALA A 406 2.11 -57.47 -33.92
C ALA A 406 1.94 -57.81 -35.42
N GLN A 407 1.36 -56.90 -36.20
CA GLN A 407 1.15 -57.07 -37.65
C GLN A 407 2.33 -56.52 -38.48
N ASP A 408 3.06 -55.54 -37.95
CA ASP A 408 4.18 -54.88 -38.62
C ASP A 408 5.46 -55.02 -37.78
N GLN A 409 6.04 -56.22 -37.76
CA GLN A 409 7.26 -56.54 -37.01
C GLN A 409 8.52 -55.90 -37.61
N ALA A 410 8.47 -55.50 -38.88
CA ALA A 410 9.57 -54.88 -39.60
C ALA A 410 9.10 -53.63 -40.35
N ILE A 411 9.75 -52.49 -40.11
CA ILE A 411 9.38 -51.19 -40.67
C ILE A 411 10.46 -50.74 -41.67
N PRO A 412 10.11 -50.46 -42.94
CA PRO A 412 11.03 -49.84 -43.88
C PRO A 412 11.44 -48.45 -43.41
N LEU A 413 12.74 -48.14 -43.50
CA LEU A 413 13.31 -46.86 -43.07
C LEU A 413 12.60 -45.65 -43.71
N ASP A 414 12.26 -45.74 -45.00
CA ASP A 414 11.53 -44.70 -45.74
C ASP A 414 10.15 -44.39 -45.15
N LYS A 415 9.49 -45.37 -44.52
CA LYS A 415 8.17 -45.18 -43.90
C LYS A 415 8.27 -44.37 -42.59
N LEU A 416 9.41 -44.39 -41.90
CA LEU A 416 9.61 -43.66 -40.64
C LEU A 416 9.58 -42.14 -40.86
N SER A 417 10.09 -41.65 -41.99
CA SER A 417 10.01 -40.23 -42.38
C SER A 417 8.57 -39.69 -42.48
N ARG A 418 7.59 -40.59 -42.67
CA ARG A 418 6.16 -40.26 -42.79
C ARG A 418 5.33 -40.71 -41.59
N ALA A 419 5.97 -41.30 -40.58
CA ALA A 419 5.28 -41.81 -39.42
C ALA A 419 4.66 -40.66 -38.61
N LYS A 420 3.35 -40.75 -38.35
CA LYS A 420 2.62 -39.75 -37.55
C LYS A 420 3.11 -39.68 -36.10
N ALA A 421 3.69 -40.77 -35.59
CA ALA A 421 4.23 -40.82 -34.23
C ALA A 421 5.52 -39.98 -34.05
N ILE A 422 6.18 -39.58 -35.14
CA ILE A 422 7.37 -38.73 -35.09
C ILE A 422 6.96 -37.29 -35.41
N PRO A 423 7.11 -36.35 -34.45
CA PRO A 423 6.82 -34.95 -34.67
C PRO A 423 7.59 -34.40 -35.87
N SER A 424 6.95 -33.55 -36.69
CA SER A 424 7.55 -33.04 -37.92
C SER A 424 8.90 -32.35 -37.70
N ALA A 425 9.06 -31.63 -36.59
CA ALA A 425 10.30 -30.96 -36.21
C ALA A 425 11.48 -31.93 -35.93
N LEU A 426 11.19 -33.18 -35.53
CA LEU A 426 12.19 -34.19 -35.19
C LEU A 426 12.53 -35.12 -36.37
N ARG A 427 11.65 -35.22 -37.39
CA ARG A 427 11.75 -36.24 -38.45
C ARG A 427 13.09 -36.27 -39.17
N GLU A 428 13.60 -35.12 -39.59
CA GLU A 428 14.84 -35.04 -40.36
C GLU A 428 16.04 -35.52 -39.53
N ALA A 429 16.21 -34.97 -38.33
CA ALA A 429 17.27 -35.36 -37.41
C ALA A 429 17.17 -36.84 -36.99
N PHE A 430 15.96 -37.34 -36.74
CA PHE A 430 15.72 -38.73 -36.38
C PHE A 430 16.10 -39.68 -37.52
N VAL A 431 15.65 -39.41 -38.74
CA VAL A 431 15.96 -40.23 -39.92
C VAL A 431 17.47 -40.19 -40.20
N ALA A 432 18.09 -39.02 -40.13
CA ALA A 432 19.54 -38.87 -40.30
C ALA A 432 20.34 -39.66 -39.26
N ALA A 433 19.96 -39.56 -37.97
CA ALA A 433 20.59 -40.33 -36.89
C ALA A 433 20.45 -41.83 -37.09
N LEU A 434 19.29 -42.28 -37.55
CA LEU A 434 18.99 -43.68 -37.81
C LEU A 434 19.77 -44.23 -39.01
N HIS A 435 19.83 -43.50 -40.13
CA HIS A 435 20.70 -43.85 -41.27
C HIS A 435 22.15 -43.99 -40.84
N LYS A 436 22.67 -43.01 -40.10
CA LYS A 436 24.03 -43.05 -39.57
C LYS A 436 24.26 -44.29 -38.71
N ALA A 437 23.34 -44.63 -37.81
CA ALA A 437 23.46 -45.80 -36.94
C ALA A 437 23.42 -47.14 -37.71
N VAL A 438 22.64 -47.21 -38.80
CA VAL A 438 22.61 -48.38 -39.70
C VAL A 438 23.94 -48.52 -40.43
N GLU A 439 24.48 -47.43 -40.97
CA GLU A 439 25.73 -47.41 -41.73
C GLU A 439 26.95 -47.73 -40.86
N THR A 440 26.99 -47.23 -39.62
CA THR A 440 28.10 -47.48 -38.69
C THR A 440 27.95 -48.81 -37.94
N GLY A 441 26.83 -49.52 -38.09
CA GLY A 441 26.53 -50.73 -37.33
C GLY A 441 26.35 -50.48 -35.82
N THR A 442 26.08 -49.25 -35.40
CA THR A 442 25.92 -48.85 -33.99
C THR A 442 24.45 -48.66 -33.63
N LEU A 443 23.60 -49.62 -34.02
CA LEU A 443 22.19 -49.59 -33.65
C LEU A 443 22.04 -49.81 -32.13
N PRO A 444 21.06 -49.17 -31.49
CA PRO A 444 20.75 -49.43 -30.09
C PRO A 444 20.46 -50.92 -29.82
N THR A 445 20.89 -51.39 -28.65
CA THR A 445 20.65 -52.77 -28.20
C THR A 445 19.17 -53.14 -28.30
N GLY A 446 18.88 -54.33 -28.84
CA GLY A 446 17.51 -54.81 -29.03
C GLY A 446 16.89 -54.46 -30.38
N LEU A 447 17.58 -53.71 -31.24
CA LEU A 447 17.16 -53.46 -32.62
C LEU A 447 18.06 -54.20 -33.62
N GLY A 448 17.42 -54.75 -34.64
CA GLY A 448 18.09 -55.36 -35.79
C GLY A 448 17.76 -54.60 -37.07
N THR A 449 18.65 -54.72 -38.05
CA THR A 449 18.37 -54.30 -39.43
C THR A 449 18.60 -55.45 -40.38
N LEU A 450 17.79 -55.49 -41.44
CA LEU A 450 17.96 -56.43 -42.54
C LEU A 450 17.65 -55.69 -43.84
N GLN A 451 18.33 -56.08 -44.93
CA GLN A 451 18.10 -55.50 -46.24
C GLN A 451 17.24 -56.44 -47.07
N ILE A 452 16.00 -56.06 -47.36
CA ILE A 452 15.09 -56.80 -48.26
C ILE A 452 14.86 -55.97 -49.51
N ALA A 453 15.14 -56.56 -50.68
CA ALA A 453 14.94 -55.89 -51.97
C ALA A 453 15.57 -54.48 -52.02
N LYS A 454 16.82 -54.37 -51.55
CA LYS A 454 17.61 -53.12 -51.43
C LYS A 454 17.08 -52.09 -50.43
N LYS A 455 16.02 -52.39 -49.66
CA LYS A 455 15.47 -51.50 -48.62
C LYS A 455 15.87 -51.98 -47.23
N TRP A 456 16.32 -51.05 -46.39
CA TRP A 456 16.58 -51.32 -44.98
C TRP A 456 15.27 -51.42 -44.20
N MET A 457 15.10 -52.56 -43.53
CA MET A 457 14.00 -52.86 -42.64
C MET A 457 14.52 -52.90 -41.21
N LEU A 458 13.87 -52.17 -40.31
CA LEU A 458 14.15 -52.18 -38.87
C LEU A 458 13.15 -53.07 -38.15
N PHE A 459 13.64 -53.92 -37.25
CA PHE A 459 12.82 -54.82 -36.44
C PHE A 459 13.40 -54.92 -35.02
N ARG A 460 12.61 -55.40 -34.05
CA ARG A 460 13.13 -55.67 -32.70
C ARG A 460 13.73 -57.07 -32.67
N LEU A 461 14.91 -57.21 -32.06
CA LEU A 461 15.55 -58.51 -31.87
C LEU A 461 14.70 -59.46 -31.01
N SER A 462 13.88 -58.93 -30.10
CA SER A 462 12.92 -59.71 -29.30
C SER A 462 11.86 -60.42 -30.13
N ASP A 463 11.54 -59.87 -31.30
CA ASP A 463 10.46 -60.39 -32.15
C ASP A 463 10.97 -61.51 -33.06
N VAL A 464 12.30 -61.63 -33.21
CA VAL A 464 12.94 -62.78 -33.84
C VAL A 464 12.88 -63.94 -32.86
N ARG A 465 11.77 -64.70 -32.92
CA ARG A 465 11.66 -65.98 -32.23
C ARG A 465 12.84 -66.85 -32.67
N ARG A 466 13.77 -67.12 -31.75
CA ARG A 466 14.58 -68.32 -31.86
C ARG A 466 13.59 -69.48 -31.77
N GLU A 467 13.38 -70.20 -32.86
CA GLU A 467 12.92 -71.58 -32.73
C GLU A 467 13.98 -72.28 -31.88
N GLU A 468 13.70 -72.43 -30.58
CA GLU A 468 14.43 -73.37 -29.74
C GLU A 468 14.24 -74.74 -30.40
N ALA A 469 15.34 -75.28 -30.93
CA ALA A 469 15.38 -76.65 -31.41
C ALA A 469 14.82 -77.57 -30.31
N PRO A 470 13.98 -78.57 -30.65
CA PRO A 470 13.28 -79.38 -29.66
C PRO A 470 14.27 -80.04 -28.70
N ALA A 471 14.16 -79.68 -27.42
CA ALA A 471 14.96 -80.24 -26.34
C ALA A 471 14.69 -81.75 -26.22
N VAL A 472 15.72 -82.54 -26.50
CA VAL A 472 15.74 -83.99 -26.24
C VAL A 472 15.68 -84.21 -24.74
N LEU A 473 14.68 -85.01 -24.33
CA LEU A 473 14.58 -85.65 -23.02
C LEU A 473 15.89 -86.37 -22.66
N ASP A 474 16.50 -86.07 -21.52
CA ASP A 474 16.68 -87.09 -20.47
C ASP A 474 17.35 -86.59 -19.18
N SER A 475 17.01 -87.32 -18.11
CA SER A 475 17.72 -87.50 -16.82
C SER A 475 17.56 -86.47 -15.68
N LYS A 476 16.52 -86.71 -14.86
CA LYS A 476 16.57 -87.28 -13.49
C LYS A 476 17.64 -86.76 -12.49
N THR A 477 17.12 -86.34 -11.31
CA THR A 477 17.67 -86.45 -9.91
C THR A 477 18.56 -85.31 -9.37
N PRO A 478 18.65 -85.07 -8.03
CA PRO A 478 17.59 -84.64 -7.09
C PRO A 478 17.99 -83.39 -6.26
N ALA A 479 17.07 -83.02 -5.35
CA ALA A 479 17.13 -81.98 -4.33
C ALA A 479 18.44 -81.80 -3.54
N SER A 480 18.76 -80.53 -3.22
CA SER A 480 19.38 -80.12 -1.94
C SER A 480 19.26 -78.62 -1.71
N SER A 481 18.48 -78.29 -0.67
CA SER A 481 18.77 -77.32 0.41
C SER A 481 19.47 -75.99 0.09
N GLU A 482 18.72 -74.91 0.37
CA GLU A 482 19.10 -73.70 1.11
C GLU A 482 20.42 -73.79 1.92
N PRO A 483 21.20 -72.71 2.03
CA PRO A 483 20.83 -71.70 3.04
C PRO A 483 21.17 -70.23 2.71
N SER A 484 20.37 -69.33 3.30
CA SER A 484 20.73 -67.93 3.60
C SER A 484 22.01 -67.86 4.44
N PRO A 485 22.75 -66.73 4.43
CA PRO A 485 22.89 -65.93 5.67
C PRO A 485 23.15 -64.41 5.37
N PRO A 486 23.60 -63.58 6.33
CA PRO A 486 22.77 -62.96 7.36
C PRO A 486 22.93 -61.42 7.40
N ALA A 487 22.09 -60.78 8.21
CA ALA A 487 22.28 -59.41 8.66
C ALA A 487 23.54 -59.26 9.52
N SER A 488 24.22 -58.11 9.43
CA SER A 488 24.96 -57.51 10.56
C SER A 488 25.34 -56.04 10.32
N ALA A 489 24.88 -55.21 11.26
CA ALA A 489 25.65 -54.22 12.01
C ALA A 489 26.29 -53.01 11.31
N THR A 490 25.67 -51.85 11.54
CA THR A 490 26.35 -50.58 11.92
C THR A 490 27.41 -50.81 13.01
N PRO A 491 28.54 -50.06 13.03
CA PRO A 491 28.57 -48.89 13.91
C PRO A 491 29.48 -47.71 13.48
N ARG A 492 29.05 -46.52 13.98
CA ARG A 492 29.85 -45.43 14.56
C ARG A 492 30.84 -44.60 13.72
N GLU A 493 30.68 -43.28 13.96
CA GLU A 493 31.74 -42.28 14.17
C GLU A 493 32.52 -41.86 12.90
N SER A 494 32.84 -40.60 12.64
CA SER A 494 32.70 -39.36 13.40
C SER A 494 33.18 -38.19 12.53
N LEU A 495 32.76 -36.98 12.91
CA LEU A 495 33.53 -35.72 12.83
C LEU A 495 34.04 -35.25 11.46
N GLY A 496 33.34 -34.25 10.93
CA GLY A 496 33.82 -33.40 9.84
C GLY A 496 33.13 -32.04 9.82
N SER A 497 32.79 -31.52 11.01
CA SER A 497 32.32 -30.13 11.18
C SER A 497 33.47 -29.21 10.77
N SER A 498 33.43 -28.72 9.53
CA SER A 498 34.33 -27.67 9.06
C SER A 498 33.90 -26.36 9.72
N PRO A 499 34.72 -25.72 10.57
CA PRO A 499 34.47 -24.35 10.98
C PRO A 499 34.82 -23.47 9.78
N SER A 500 33.80 -23.13 8.98
CA SER A 500 33.94 -22.01 8.07
C SER A 500 34.10 -20.75 8.91
N SER A 501 35.34 -20.31 8.93
CA SER A 501 35.80 -19.01 9.37
C SER A 501 35.08 -17.91 8.59
N SER A 502 34.00 -17.41 9.17
CA SER A 502 33.58 -16.02 9.00
C SER A 502 33.16 -15.48 10.35
N ALA A 503 34.14 -15.05 11.15
CA ALA A 503 33.92 -14.26 12.36
C ALA A 503 33.47 -12.81 12.03
N GLY A 504 32.49 -12.70 11.12
CA GLY A 504 31.64 -11.53 10.96
C GLY A 504 30.24 -12.00 11.32
N GLY A 505 29.80 -11.74 12.55
CA GLY A 505 28.42 -12.01 12.97
C GLY A 505 27.47 -11.38 11.96
N SER A 506 26.49 -12.14 11.46
CA SER A 506 25.51 -11.56 10.55
C SER A 506 24.68 -10.54 11.34
N PHE A 507 24.81 -9.26 11.00
CA PHE A 507 24.03 -8.15 11.59
C PHE A 507 22.56 -8.52 11.82
N ALA A 508 21.93 -9.19 10.85
CA ALA A 508 20.53 -9.61 10.91
C ALA A 508 20.21 -10.50 12.14
N GLY A 509 21.06 -11.49 12.43
CA GLY A 509 20.86 -12.42 13.54
C GLY A 509 21.09 -11.77 14.91
N ASP A 510 22.04 -10.84 15.00
CA ASP A 510 22.23 -10.05 16.23
C ASP A 510 21.10 -9.04 16.42
N PHE A 511 20.63 -8.41 15.33
CA PHE A 511 19.50 -7.48 15.35
C PHE A 511 18.20 -8.13 15.79
N GLU A 512 17.85 -9.31 15.24
CA GLU A 512 16.64 -10.04 15.62
C GLU A 512 16.65 -10.47 17.08
N ARG A 513 17.83 -10.83 17.61
CA ARG A 513 18.03 -11.19 19.02
C ARG A 513 17.83 -9.98 19.93
N ALA A 514 18.55 -8.89 19.68
CA ALA A 514 18.45 -7.66 20.47
C ALA A 514 17.04 -7.07 20.43
N PHE A 515 16.39 -7.07 19.26
CA PHE A 515 15.00 -6.64 19.12
C PHE A 515 14.06 -7.50 19.99
N GLY A 516 14.23 -8.83 19.96
CA GLY A 516 13.41 -9.74 20.75
C GLY A 516 13.59 -9.56 22.26
N GLU A 517 14.82 -9.32 22.72
CA GLU A 517 15.12 -9.05 24.13
C GLU A 517 14.45 -7.75 24.60
N ILE A 518 14.65 -6.64 23.89
CA ILE A 518 14.08 -5.33 24.26
C ILE A 518 12.54 -5.33 24.15
N ASP A 519 11.97 -5.96 23.12
CA ASP A 519 10.52 -6.08 22.98
C ASP A 519 9.92 -6.90 24.13
N ASN A 520 10.59 -7.96 24.58
CA ASN A 520 10.15 -8.73 25.75
C ASN A 520 10.20 -7.89 27.04
N GLU A 521 11.24 -7.09 27.24
CA GLU A 521 11.38 -6.20 28.41
C GLU A 521 10.32 -5.09 28.44
N THR A 522 9.94 -4.55 27.29
CA THR A 522 8.98 -3.45 27.15
C THR A 522 7.51 -3.91 27.03
N GLY A 523 7.25 -5.21 27.19
CA GLY A 523 5.90 -5.78 27.25
C GLY A 523 5.30 -6.20 25.89
N ARG A 524 6.15 -6.63 24.95
CA ARG A 524 5.79 -7.26 23.65
C ARG A 524 4.87 -6.41 22.77
N ARG A 525 5.16 -5.12 22.69
CA ARG A 525 4.38 -4.19 21.87
C ARG A 525 4.76 -4.26 20.40
N ASN A 526 5.79 -5.03 20.05
CA ASN A 526 6.41 -5.07 18.73
C ASN A 526 6.92 -3.70 18.27
N PHE A 527 7.37 -2.88 19.23
CA PHE A 527 7.79 -1.49 19.01
C PHE A 527 9.00 -1.20 19.89
N VAL A 528 10.16 -1.08 19.25
CA VAL A 528 11.44 -0.85 19.93
C VAL A 528 12.06 0.46 19.44
N LYS A 529 12.59 1.27 20.36
CA LYS A 529 13.30 2.51 20.02
C LYS A 529 14.64 2.20 19.36
N LEU A 530 15.01 2.98 18.35
CA LEU A 530 16.33 2.83 17.70
C LEU A 530 17.49 3.16 18.63
N LEU A 531 17.28 4.01 19.64
CA LEU A 531 18.28 4.31 20.67
C LEU A 531 18.65 3.04 21.47
N ASP A 532 17.64 2.28 21.90
CA ASP A 532 17.83 1.06 22.68
C ASP A 532 18.53 -0.02 21.84
N LEU A 533 18.13 -0.17 20.57
CA LEU A 533 18.77 -1.10 19.62
C LEU A 533 20.23 -0.76 19.34
N ARG A 534 20.57 0.52 19.13
CA ARG A 534 21.96 0.95 18.95
C ARG A 534 22.81 0.71 20.18
N THR A 535 22.23 0.87 21.36
CA THR A 535 22.93 0.62 22.64
C THR A 535 23.21 -0.87 22.82
N ALA A 536 22.22 -1.72 22.54
CA ALA A 536 22.37 -3.17 22.60
C ALA A 536 23.33 -3.73 21.52
N LEU A 537 23.44 -3.05 20.39
CA LEU A 537 24.24 -3.45 19.23
C LEU A 537 25.46 -2.53 19.03
N SER A 538 26.10 -2.12 20.13
CA SER A 538 27.23 -1.19 20.13
C SER A 538 28.49 -1.69 19.40
N GLN A 539 28.55 -2.99 19.07
CA GLN A 539 29.61 -3.56 18.23
C GLN A 539 29.53 -3.11 16.76
N TYR A 540 28.37 -2.61 16.30
CA TYR A 540 28.18 -2.11 14.94
C TYR A 540 28.31 -0.59 14.92
N GLY A 541 29.14 -0.07 14.01
CA GLY A 541 29.26 1.38 13.82
C GLY A 541 27.94 1.99 13.33
N ARG A 542 27.73 3.30 13.52
CA ARG A 542 26.49 3.98 13.12
C ARG A 542 26.09 3.73 11.66
N SER A 543 27.04 3.81 10.73
CA SER A 543 26.78 3.59 9.31
C SER A 543 26.38 2.14 9.02
N GLU A 544 27.05 1.18 9.65
CA GLU A 544 26.79 -0.25 9.47
C GLU A 544 25.43 -0.65 10.04
N PHE A 545 25.07 -0.12 11.21
CA PHE A 545 23.75 -0.29 11.79
C PHE A 545 22.65 0.26 10.87
N ASP A 546 22.82 1.48 10.35
CA ASP A 546 21.82 2.12 9.48
C ASP A 546 21.65 1.35 8.16
N GLU A 547 22.74 0.89 7.55
CA GLU A 547 22.69 0.04 6.36
C GLU A 547 22.07 -1.33 6.62
N GLY A 548 22.38 -1.93 7.76
CA GLY A 548 21.81 -3.21 8.19
C GLY A 548 20.30 -3.12 8.36
N VAL A 549 19.81 -2.08 9.05
CA VAL A 549 18.37 -1.82 9.21
C VAL A 549 17.69 -1.56 7.87
N ARG A 550 18.32 -0.78 6.97
CA ARG A 550 17.81 -0.59 5.60
C ARG A 550 17.66 -1.91 4.85
N ARG A 551 18.66 -2.80 4.93
CA ARG A 551 18.62 -4.12 4.28
C ARG A 551 17.46 -4.97 4.82
N LEU A 552 17.29 -5.00 6.14
CA LEU A 552 16.17 -5.69 6.79
C LEU A 552 14.79 -5.13 6.40
N ARG A 553 14.69 -3.82 6.13
CA ARG A 553 13.47 -3.19 5.61
C ARG A 553 13.20 -3.57 4.15
N VAL A 554 14.22 -3.59 3.30
CA VAL A 554 14.10 -4.05 1.90
C VAL A 554 13.66 -5.51 1.84
N GLU A 555 14.14 -6.35 2.76
CA GLU A 555 13.70 -7.74 2.95
C GLU A 555 12.30 -7.87 3.57
N ARG A 556 11.64 -6.76 3.93
CA ARG A 556 10.31 -6.71 4.56
C ARG A 556 10.22 -7.47 5.89
N LYS A 557 11.31 -7.55 6.65
CA LYS A 557 11.30 -8.14 8.01
C LYS A 557 10.89 -7.12 9.07
N PHE A 558 11.29 -5.86 8.87
CA PHE A 558 11.03 -4.76 9.80
C PHE A 558 10.55 -3.51 9.06
N THR A 559 9.82 -2.65 9.74
CA THR A 559 9.45 -1.31 9.27
C THR A 559 9.92 -0.25 10.26
N LEU A 560 10.13 0.98 9.77
CA LEU A 560 10.54 2.12 10.55
C LEU A 560 9.39 3.10 10.69
N GLU A 561 9.23 3.68 11.87
CA GLU A 561 8.14 4.61 12.18
C GLU A 561 8.66 5.93 12.75
N THR A 562 8.01 7.03 12.35
CA THR A 562 8.26 8.36 12.89
C THR A 562 7.60 8.48 14.28
N SER A 563 7.99 9.46 15.08
CA SER A 563 7.30 9.77 16.35
C SER A 563 5.93 10.43 16.15
N GLU A 564 5.45 10.57 14.92
CA GLU A 564 4.20 11.27 14.60
C GLU A 564 3.00 10.42 15.03
N GLY A 565 2.66 10.48 16.32
CA GLY A 565 1.52 9.78 16.91
C GLY A 565 1.69 9.40 18.37
N LEU A 566 2.93 9.35 18.88
CA LEU A 566 3.24 9.07 20.29
C LEU A 566 3.54 10.40 21.00
N HIS A 567 2.68 10.79 21.94
CA HIS A 567 2.59 12.13 22.55
C HIS A 567 3.76 12.58 23.47
N GLY A 568 5.00 12.13 23.23
CA GLY A 568 6.19 12.60 23.94
C GLY A 568 7.12 13.39 23.03
N ALA A 569 7.61 14.55 23.48
CA ALA A 569 8.71 15.22 22.80
C ALA A 569 9.96 14.31 22.86
N ALA A 570 10.45 13.87 21.70
CA ALA A 570 11.64 13.02 21.63
C ALA A 570 12.83 13.73 22.29
N SER A 571 13.60 13.00 23.12
CA SER A 571 14.81 13.50 23.76
C SER A 571 15.89 13.79 22.71
N ASP A 572 16.90 14.60 23.05
CA ASP A 572 17.98 14.89 22.10
C ASP A 572 18.81 13.63 21.78
N GLU A 573 18.95 12.71 22.74
CA GLU A 573 19.59 11.40 22.52
C GLU A 573 18.80 10.54 21.52
N GLU A 574 17.47 10.50 21.65
CA GLU A 574 16.59 9.81 20.69
C GLU A 574 16.70 10.44 19.29
N ARG A 575 16.74 11.78 19.20
CA ARG A 575 16.94 12.48 17.92
C ARG A 575 18.29 12.18 17.28
N GLN A 576 19.35 12.04 18.09
CA GLN A 576 20.69 11.70 17.61
C GLN A 576 20.79 10.24 17.14
N ALA A 577 20.08 9.32 17.80
CA ALA A 577 20.02 7.91 17.44
C ALA A 577 19.11 7.60 16.23
N ALA A 578 18.26 8.55 15.84
CA ALA A 578 17.33 8.38 14.73
C ALA A 578 18.02 8.08 13.40
N ILE A 579 17.33 7.34 12.54
CA ILE A 579 17.70 7.16 11.13
C ILE A 579 16.98 8.23 10.33
N VAL A 580 17.72 8.99 9.51
CA VAL A 580 17.17 10.03 8.64
C VAL A 580 17.18 9.55 7.20
N GLU A 581 16.01 9.47 6.58
CA GLU A 581 15.85 9.10 5.17
C GLU A 581 14.83 10.00 4.50
N ALA A 582 15.16 10.51 3.32
CA ALA A 582 14.30 11.41 2.53
C ALA A 582 13.74 12.61 3.34
N GLY A 583 14.51 13.12 4.31
CA GLY A 583 14.09 14.23 5.18
C GLY A 583 13.21 13.82 6.37
N SER A 584 12.72 12.58 6.41
CA SER A 584 11.98 12.03 7.54
C SER A 584 12.92 11.43 8.59
N ARG A 585 12.58 11.61 9.88
CA ARG A 585 13.34 11.09 11.02
C ARG A 585 12.58 9.94 11.67
N TYR A 586 13.13 8.75 11.57
CA TYR A 586 12.56 7.52 12.13
C TYR A 586 13.18 7.25 13.50
N LEU A 587 12.33 6.97 14.48
CA LEU A 587 12.71 6.81 15.89
C LEU A 587 12.44 5.40 16.41
N TYR A 588 11.52 4.68 15.76
CA TYR A 588 11.07 3.35 16.18
C TYR A 588 11.24 2.34 15.05
N CYS A 589 11.42 1.08 15.45
CA CYS A 589 11.43 -0.08 14.57
C CYS A 589 10.36 -1.07 15.06
N SER A 590 9.60 -1.65 14.13
CA SER A 590 8.59 -2.68 14.41
C SER A 590 8.75 -3.86 13.46
N ARG A 591 8.47 -5.09 13.92
CA ARG A 591 8.53 -6.29 13.06
C ARG A 591 7.27 -6.38 12.21
N ILE A 592 7.41 -6.64 10.91
CA ILE A 592 6.24 -6.85 10.03
C ILE A 592 5.69 -8.26 10.34
N ARG A 593 4.42 -8.35 10.73
CA ARG A 593 3.75 -9.63 11.04
C ARG A 593 3.15 -10.28 9.80
#